data_AF-A0A6P2FDL5-F1
#
_entry.id   AF-A0A6P2FDL5-F1
#
_cell.length_a   1.000
_cell.length_b   1.000
_cell.length_c   1.000
_cell.angle_alpha   90.00
_cell.angle_beta   90.00
_cell.angle_gamma   90.00
#
_symmetry.space_group_name_H-M   'P 1'
#
loop_
_entity.id
_entity.type
_entity.pdbx_description
1 polymer ?
#
loop_
_entity_poly.entity_id
_entity_poly.type
_entity_poly.pdbx_seq_one_letter_code
_entity_poly.pdbx_strand_id
1 'polypeptide(L)'
;MYRALLLLVLVLMLEGCQFRGEPRPLSSEVPPPPAFVDAPARCVAARAGFGLGHRITAALLEEMRMRTGARRVRLVLATDPDTPFDAARLIVDIEPNGRVVGTRCG
;
A
#
# COMPACT_ATOMS: atom_id res chain seq x y z
N MET A 1 47.35 55.71 -38.17
CA MET A 1 47.52 54.71 -37.08
C MET A 1 46.23 54.40 -36.33
N TYR A 2 45.42 55.39 -35.93
CA TYR A 2 44.18 55.14 -35.14
C TYR A 2 43.10 54.29 -35.85
N ARG A 3 42.94 54.42 -37.17
CA ARG A 3 41.95 53.66 -37.95
C ARG A 3 42.23 52.14 -37.98
N ALA A 4 43.51 51.77 -38.03
CA ALA A 4 43.92 50.36 -37.99
C ALA A 4 43.71 49.74 -36.60
N LEU A 5 43.93 50.54 -35.55
CA LEU A 5 43.68 50.12 -34.17
C LEU A 5 42.18 49.88 -33.91
N LEU A 6 41.31 50.75 -34.47
CA LEU A 6 39.86 50.63 -34.31
C LEU A 6 39.29 49.39 -35.01
N LEU A 7 39.83 49.05 -36.19
CA LEU A 7 39.44 47.84 -36.92
C LEU A 7 39.86 46.56 -36.19
N LEU A 8 41.03 46.57 -35.54
CA LEU A 8 41.52 45.42 -34.79
C LEU A 8 40.64 45.11 -33.56
N VAL A 9 40.22 46.15 -32.84
CA VAL A 9 39.31 46.01 -31.68
C VAL A 9 37.93 45.49 -32.11
N LEU A 10 37.44 45.90 -33.29
CA LEU A 10 36.16 45.42 -33.80
C LEU A 10 36.22 43.92 -34.12
N VAL A 11 37.31 43.42 -34.73
CA VAL A 11 37.45 42.00 -35.08
C VAL A 11 37.57 41.10 -33.85
N LEU A 12 38.25 41.56 -32.79
CA LEU A 12 38.39 40.82 -31.52
C LEU A 12 37.06 40.64 -30.77
N MET A 13 36.07 41.49 -31.02
CA MET A 13 34.75 41.40 -30.36
C MET A 13 33.78 40.44 -31.07
N LEU A 14 34.13 39.88 -32.23
CA LEU A 14 33.29 38.94 -32.99
C LEU A 14 33.54 37.45 -32.68
N GLU A 15 34.49 37.10 -31.81
CA GLU A 15 34.70 35.71 -31.39
C GLU A 15 33.68 35.31 -30.30
N GLY A 16 32.40 35.26 -30.68
CA GLY A 16 31.30 34.81 -29.85
C GLY A 16 31.28 33.28 -29.73
N CYS A 17 31.46 32.80 -28.50
CA CYS A 17 31.21 31.45 -27.96
C CYS A 17 30.64 30.41 -28.95
N GLN A 18 31.50 29.51 -29.46
CA GLN A 18 31.03 28.23 -30.00
C GLN A 18 30.51 27.36 -28.84
N PHE A 19 29.20 27.42 -28.59
CA PHE A 19 28.53 26.45 -27.74
C PHE A 19 28.50 25.11 -28.50
N ARG A 20 29.49 24.25 -28.26
CA ARG A 20 29.41 22.84 -28.67
C ARG A 20 28.41 22.13 -27.77
N GLY A 21 27.14 22.20 -28.15
CA GLY A 21 26.08 21.38 -27.59
C GLY A 21 26.22 19.95 -28.09
N GLU A 22 27.14 19.18 -27.50
CA GLU A 22 27.07 17.72 -27.63
C GLU A 22 25.87 17.26 -26.81
N PRO A 23 24.79 16.73 -27.42
CA PRO A 23 23.64 16.25 -26.66
C PRO A 23 24.09 15.00 -25.91
N ARG A 24 24.36 15.15 -24.61
CA ARG A 24 24.62 14.01 -23.74
C ARG A 24 23.31 13.20 -23.69
N PRO A 25 23.30 11.92 -24.09
CA PRO A 25 22.08 11.12 -24.03
C PRO A 25 21.63 11.02 -22.57
N LEU A 26 20.44 11.51 -22.28
CA LEU A 26 19.76 11.32 -21.01
C LEU A 26 19.27 9.86 -20.94
N SER A 27 20.18 8.90 -20.87
CA SER A 27 19.81 7.54 -20.48
C SER A 27 19.56 7.57 -18.98
N SER A 28 18.33 7.96 -18.64
CA SER A 28 17.79 7.82 -17.29
C SER A 28 17.50 6.33 -17.11
N GLU A 29 18.55 5.54 -16.89
CA GLU A 29 18.45 4.15 -16.46
C GLU A 29 17.98 4.14 -15.00
N VAL A 30 16.73 4.56 -14.78
CA VAL A 30 16.13 4.58 -13.45
C VAL A 30 15.69 3.15 -13.16
N PRO A 31 16.19 2.52 -12.09
CA PRO A 31 15.68 1.22 -11.69
C PRO A 31 14.16 1.32 -11.47
N PRO A 32 13.40 0.25 -11.80
CA PRO A 32 11.96 0.28 -11.64
C PRO A 32 11.58 0.69 -10.20
N PRO A 33 10.51 1.48 -10.03
CA PRO A 33 10.09 1.89 -8.70
C PRO A 33 9.81 0.64 -7.84
N PRO A 34 10.12 0.69 -6.53
CA PRO A 34 9.85 -0.44 -5.65
C PRO A 34 8.37 -0.80 -5.70
N ALA A 35 8.08 -2.08 -5.90
CA ALA A 35 6.71 -2.58 -5.84
C ALA A 35 6.26 -2.66 -4.37
N PHE A 36 5.09 -2.09 -4.08
CA PHE A 36 4.44 -2.31 -2.80
C PHE A 36 3.97 -3.76 -2.72
N VAL A 37 4.44 -4.49 -1.72
CA VAL A 37 3.92 -5.81 -1.38
C VAL A 37 2.86 -5.67 -0.29
N ASP A 38 1.75 -6.40 -0.43
CA ASP A 38 0.76 -6.46 0.64
C ASP A 38 1.41 -7.06 1.89
N ALA A 39 1.29 -6.34 3.02
CA ALA A 39 1.67 -6.91 4.30
C ALA A 39 0.87 -8.20 4.55
N PRO A 40 1.48 -9.25 5.13
CA PRO A 40 0.75 -10.47 5.44
C PRO A 40 -0.45 -10.12 6.32
N ALA A 41 -1.65 -10.52 5.90
CA ALA A 41 -2.86 -10.31 6.69
C ALA A 41 -2.68 -11.02 8.04
N ARG A 42 -2.56 -10.24 9.11
CA ARG A 42 -2.46 -10.75 10.49
C ARG A 42 -3.80 -10.53 11.15
N CYS A 43 -4.62 -11.58 11.17
CA CYS A 43 -5.85 -11.56 11.95
C CYS A 43 -5.50 -11.38 13.43
N VAL A 44 -6.15 -10.41 14.09
CA VAL A 44 -6.04 -10.17 15.55
C VAL A 44 -7.43 -10.25 16.17
N ALA A 45 -7.89 -11.45 16.53
CA ALA A 45 -9.25 -11.74 16.99
C ALA A 45 -9.72 -10.87 18.17
N ALA A 46 -8.81 -10.50 19.09
CA ALA A 46 -9.11 -9.64 20.23
C ALA A 46 -9.73 -8.29 19.82
N ARG A 47 -9.42 -7.78 18.61
CA ARG A 47 -10.00 -6.53 18.08
C ARG A 47 -11.48 -6.65 17.71
N ALA A 48 -12.02 -7.85 17.62
CA ALA A 48 -13.44 -8.12 17.43
C ALA A 48 -14.23 -8.33 18.74
N GLY A 49 -13.60 -8.15 19.91
CA GLY A 49 -14.25 -8.33 21.21
C GLY A 49 -15.50 -7.46 21.41
N PHE A 50 -15.59 -6.32 20.72
CA PHE A 50 -16.76 -5.45 20.74
C PHE A 50 -18.05 -6.11 20.20
N GLY A 51 -17.92 -7.19 19.42
CA GLY A 51 -19.07 -7.92 18.87
C GLY A 51 -19.66 -8.95 19.82
N LEU A 52 -18.96 -9.31 20.90
CA LEU A 52 -19.41 -10.34 21.84
C LEU A 52 -20.73 -9.95 22.49
N GLY A 53 -21.66 -10.90 22.59
CA GLY A 53 -22.98 -10.69 23.17
C GLY A 53 -23.96 -9.94 22.28
N HIS A 54 -23.52 -9.34 21.16
CA HIS A 54 -24.44 -8.77 20.18
C HIS A 54 -25.05 -9.86 19.30
N ARG A 55 -26.24 -9.58 18.75
CA ARG A 55 -26.79 -10.39 17.66
C ARG A 55 -26.05 -10.06 16.38
N ILE A 56 -25.63 -11.09 15.67
CA ILE A 56 -24.88 -10.92 14.43
C ILE A 56 -25.75 -10.27 13.34
N THR A 57 -25.14 -9.33 12.62
CA THR A 57 -25.68 -8.74 11.40
C THR A 57 -24.57 -8.71 10.35
N ALA A 58 -24.91 -8.55 9.07
CA ALA A 58 -23.91 -8.43 8.01
C ALA A 58 -22.95 -7.25 8.25
N ALA A 59 -23.47 -6.11 8.69
CA ALA A 59 -22.66 -4.92 9.02
C ALA A 59 -21.71 -5.18 10.19
N LEU A 60 -22.19 -5.82 11.26
CA LEU A 60 -21.35 -6.17 12.41
C LEU A 60 -20.26 -7.16 12.02
N LEU A 61 -20.60 -8.19 11.24
CA LEU A 61 -19.66 -9.20 10.77
C LEU A 61 -18.53 -8.57 9.94
N GLU A 62 -18.88 -7.64 9.06
CA GLU A 62 -17.91 -6.93 8.22
C GLU A 62 -17.04 -5.98 9.03
N GLU A 63 -17.61 -5.26 10.00
CA GLU A 63 -16.84 -4.42 10.92
C GLU A 63 -15.82 -5.24 11.72
N MET A 64 -16.23 -6.42 12.22
CA MET A 64 -15.34 -7.35 12.91
C MET A 64 -14.19 -7.81 11.99
N ARG A 65 -14.49 -8.15 10.73
CA ARG A 65 -13.47 -8.52 9.74
C ARG A 65 -12.46 -7.38 9.50
N MET A 66 -12.96 -6.16 9.28
CA MET A 66 -12.12 -5.00 9.00
C MET A 66 -11.21 -4.67 10.18
N ARG A 67 -11.74 -4.60 11.40
CA ARG A 67 -10.95 -4.24 12.60
C ARG A 67 -9.92 -5.28 12.99
N THR A 68 -10.20 -6.55 12.72
CA THR A 68 -9.24 -7.64 12.98
C THR A 68 -8.14 -7.75 11.94
N GLY A 69 -8.29 -7.06 10.79
CA GLY A 69 -7.34 -7.17 9.67
C GLY A 69 -7.44 -8.51 8.92
N ALA A 70 -8.52 -9.26 9.12
CA ALA A 70 -8.73 -10.52 8.43
C ALA A 70 -9.14 -10.28 6.96
N ARG A 71 -8.61 -11.10 6.05
CA ARG A 71 -8.98 -11.07 4.63
C ARG A 71 -10.36 -11.71 4.41
N ARG A 72 -10.69 -12.73 5.20
CA ARG A 72 -11.97 -13.44 5.14
C ARG A 72 -12.59 -13.52 6.52
N VAL A 73 -13.92 -13.61 6.55
CA VAL A 73 -14.67 -13.86 7.79
C VAL A 73 -15.61 -15.04 7.57
N ARG A 74 -15.76 -15.87 8.60
CA ARG A 74 -16.69 -16.99 8.61
C ARG A 74 -17.49 -16.96 9.90
N LEU A 75 -18.81 -17.07 9.75
CA LEU A 75 -19.72 -17.32 10.85
C LEU A 75 -19.87 -18.83 11.03
N VAL A 76 -19.78 -19.31 12.27
CA VAL A 76 -19.97 -20.74 12.60
C VAL A 76 -20.79 -20.87 13.87
N LEU A 77 -21.50 -21.98 14.03
CA LEU A 77 -22.05 -22.32 15.33
C LEU A 77 -20.91 -22.71 16.27
N ALA A 78 -21.03 -22.36 17.55
CA ALA A 78 -20.01 -22.71 18.55
C ALA A 78 -19.82 -24.24 18.73
N THR A 79 -20.77 -25.03 18.25
CA THR A 79 -20.75 -26.50 18.24
C THR A 79 -20.23 -27.11 16.94
N ASP A 80 -19.96 -26.30 15.92
CA ASP A 80 -19.45 -26.80 14.65
C ASP A 80 -18.04 -27.39 14.83
N PRO A 81 -17.68 -28.44 14.06
CA PRO A 81 -16.35 -29.02 14.13
C PRO A 81 -15.28 -28.00 13.67
N ASP A 82 -14.08 -28.14 14.25
CA ASP A 82 -12.95 -27.29 13.87
C ASP A 82 -12.55 -27.48 12.40
N THR A 83 -12.12 -26.38 11.79
CA THR A 83 -11.66 -26.35 10.40
C THR A 83 -10.15 -26.13 10.34
N PRO A 84 -9.47 -26.53 9.24
CA PRO A 84 -8.05 -26.26 9.07
C PRO A 84 -7.72 -24.77 9.21
N PHE A 85 -6.62 -24.48 9.91
CA PHE A 85 -6.20 -23.13 10.26
C PHE A 85 -5.87 -22.26 9.02
N ASP A 86 -6.42 -21.06 8.99
CA ASP A 86 -6.14 -20.00 8.02
C ASP A 86 -5.86 -18.67 8.75
N ALA A 87 -4.58 -18.25 8.78
CA ALA A 87 -4.15 -17.03 9.46
C ALA A 87 -4.81 -15.74 8.95
N ALA A 88 -5.37 -15.76 7.73
CA ALA A 88 -6.04 -14.62 7.12
C ALA A 88 -7.56 -14.63 7.32
N ARG A 89 -8.10 -15.59 8.10
CA ARG A 89 -9.53 -15.72 8.36
C ARG A 89 -9.88 -15.43 9.81
N LEU A 90 -10.94 -14.64 9.99
CA LEU A 90 -11.64 -14.49 11.25
C LEU A 90 -12.78 -15.49 11.30
N ILE A 91 -12.89 -16.26 12.38
CA ILE A 91 -14.06 -17.06 12.70
C ILE A 91 -14.82 -16.38 13.84
N VAL A 92 -16.13 -16.25 13.67
CA VAL A 92 -17.05 -15.70 14.67
C VAL A 92 -18.02 -16.81 15.09
N ASP A 93 -17.93 -17.21 16.36
CA ASP A 93 -18.78 -18.24 16.96
C ASP A 93 -20.10 -17.63 17.40
N ILE A 94 -21.19 -18.26 16.97
CA ILE A 94 -22.54 -17.86 17.36
C ILE A 94 -23.31 -19.01 18.02
N GLU A 95 -24.25 -18.62 18.87
CA GLU A 95 -25.34 -19.48 19.32
C GLU A 95 -26.45 -19.57 18.25
N PRO A 96 -27.37 -20.55 18.35
CA PRO A 96 -28.52 -20.68 17.44
C PRO A 96 -29.43 -19.44 17.36
N ASN A 97 -29.44 -18.60 18.41
CA ASN A 97 -30.18 -17.35 18.45
C ASN A 97 -29.46 -16.18 17.72
N GLY A 98 -28.30 -16.43 17.13
CA GLY A 98 -27.44 -15.46 16.44
C GLY A 98 -26.58 -14.60 17.36
N ARG A 99 -26.52 -14.88 18.66
CA ARG A 99 -25.65 -14.18 19.62
C ARG A 99 -24.20 -14.60 19.40
N VAL A 100 -23.31 -13.63 19.29
CA VAL A 100 -21.87 -13.88 19.22
C VAL A 100 -21.35 -14.30 20.59
N VAL A 101 -20.67 -15.43 20.66
CA VAL A 101 -20.09 -15.99 21.89
C VAL A 101 -18.57 -16.11 21.85
N GLY A 102 -17.96 -16.02 20.68
CA GLY A 102 -16.52 -16.14 20.53
C GLY A 102 -15.99 -15.57 19.22
N THR A 103 -14.69 -15.26 19.22
CA THR A 103 -13.94 -14.88 18.02
C THR A 103 -12.56 -15.53 18.06
N ARG A 104 -12.10 -16.06 16.93
CA ARG A 104 -10.75 -16.63 16.79
C ARG A 104 -10.23 -16.46 15.38
N CYS A 105 -8.90 -16.45 15.24
CA CYS A 105 -8.26 -16.49 13.93
C CYS A 105 -7.97 -17.94 13.57
N GLY A 106 -8.30 -18.32 12.33
CA GLY A 106 -8.07 -19.68 11.84
C GLY A 106 -9.05 -20.12 10.78
#